data_AF-A0A940AG82-F1
#
_entry.id   AF-A0A940AG82-F1
#
_cell.length_a   1.000
_cell.length_b   1.000
_cell.length_c   1.000
_cell.angle_alpha   90.00
_cell.angle_beta   90.00
_cell.angle_gamma   90.00
#
_symmetry.space_group_name_H-M   'P 1'
#
loop_
_entity.id
_entity.type
_entity.pdbx_description
1 polymer ?
#
loop_
_entity_poly.entity_id
_entity_poly.type
_entity_poly.pdbx_seq_one_letter_code
_entity_poly.pdbx_strand_id
1 'polypeptide(L)'
;LEELSEARRSRCQILTKGADSRQGGWQLRIRNQKTFGHFYLEFFMFPPGRGKAGTMFNVSIPIISQEWMKITVTMDRKECRIYVNDTEQGKFPCRELPPFCSEPIRIGIYSRGGRFGFPAQFRNLVIERRAVTPASASGKKYQTLR
;
A
#
# COMPACT_ATOMS: atom_id res chain seq x y z
N LEU A 1 7.81 -5.73 -21.99
CA LEU A 1 7.83 -4.25 -21.83
C LEU A 1 6.60 -3.57 -22.44
N GLU A 2 6.02 -4.10 -23.54
CA GLU A 2 4.79 -3.60 -24.16
C GLU A 2 3.54 -3.68 -23.24
N GLU A 3 3.39 -4.71 -22.40
CA GLU A 3 2.20 -4.85 -21.53
C GLU A 3 2.06 -3.76 -20.45
N LEU A 4 3.14 -3.09 -20.06
CA LEU A 4 3.09 -1.96 -19.14
C LEU A 4 2.94 -0.61 -19.87
N SER A 5 3.00 -0.61 -21.21
CA SER A 5 2.99 0.61 -22.03
C SER A 5 1.56 1.11 -22.31
N GLU A 6 0.58 0.22 -22.43
CA GLU A 6 -0.84 0.53 -22.68
C GLU A 6 -1.60 1.02 -21.45
N ALA A 7 -0.97 0.95 -20.29
CA ALA A 7 -1.42 1.50 -19.02
C ALA A 7 -1.56 3.04 -19.05
N ARG A 8 -2.58 3.57 -19.73
CA ARG A 8 -3.03 4.97 -19.62
C ARG A 8 -3.35 5.25 -18.15
N ARG A 9 -2.43 5.90 -17.44
CA ARG A 9 -2.57 6.30 -16.02
C ARG A 9 -2.94 5.12 -15.09
N SER A 10 -2.26 3.99 -15.21
CA SER A 10 -2.60 2.83 -14.37
C SER A 10 -2.33 3.10 -12.90
N ARG A 11 -3.43 3.17 -12.15
CA ARG A 11 -3.44 3.06 -10.69
C ARG A 11 -3.59 1.58 -10.39
N CYS A 12 -2.56 0.98 -9.82
CA CYS A 12 -2.52 -0.43 -9.49
C CYS A 12 -2.69 -0.60 -7.99
N GLN A 13 -3.80 -1.19 -7.54
CA GLN A 13 -4.00 -1.43 -6.11
C GLN A 13 -3.23 -2.68 -5.69
N ILE A 14 -2.34 -2.52 -4.71
CA ILE A 14 -1.64 -3.64 -4.06
C ILE A 14 -2.57 -4.26 -3.03
N LEU A 15 -3.11 -3.42 -2.14
CA LEU A 15 -3.89 -3.84 -0.99
C LEU A 15 -4.98 -2.82 -0.70
N THR A 16 -6.21 -3.23 -0.44
CA THR A 16 -7.28 -2.31 -0.05
C THR A 16 -8.21 -2.95 0.97
N LYS A 17 -8.60 -2.16 1.98
CA LYS A 17 -9.61 -2.52 2.96
C LYS A 17 -10.64 -1.39 3.02
N GLY A 18 -11.63 -1.50 2.14
CA GLY A 18 -12.60 -0.43 1.88
C GLY A 18 -12.01 0.74 1.08
N ALA A 19 -12.85 1.35 0.26
CA ALA A 19 -12.55 2.60 -0.45
C ALA A 19 -13.79 3.51 -0.46
N ASP A 20 -14.58 3.41 0.61
CA ASP A 20 -15.77 4.22 0.82
C ASP A 20 -15.52 5.17 1.99
N SER A 21 -15.65 6.47 1.75
CA SER A 21 -15.54 7.51 2.77
C SER A 21 -16.70 7.49 3.77
N ARG A 22 -17.78 6.75 3.52
CA ARG A 22 -18.89 6.56 4.47
C ARG A 22 -18.52 5.60 5.59
N GLN A 23 -18.07 4.39 5.25
CA GLN A 23 -17.66 3.36 6.21
C GLN A 23 -16.21 3.52 6.69
N GLY A 24 -15.45 4.30 5.92
CA GLY A 24 -14.02 4.42 6.07
C GLY A 24 -13.26 3.26 5.43
N GLY A 25 -11.95 3.43 5.31
CA GLY A 25 -11.07 2.41 4.75
C GLY A 25 -9.67 2.92 4.49
N TRP A 26 -8.88 2.11 3.84
CA TRP A 26 -7.52 2.46 3.43
C TRP A 26 -7.07 1.60 2.26
N GLN A 27 -6.14 2.13 1.47
CA GLN A 27 -5.59 1.43 0.32
C GLN A 27 -4.12 1.76 0.15
N LEU A 28 -3.34 0.73 -0.21
CA LEU A 28 -1.98 0.81 -0.71
C LEU A 28 -2.01 0.57 -2.22
N ARG A 29 -1.42 1.48 -2.99
CA ARG A 29 -1.39 1.41 -4.45
C ARG A 29 -0.07 1.91 -5.01
N ILE A 30 0.23 1.43 -6.21
CA ILE A 30 1.29 1.95 -7.07
C ILE A 30 0.66 2.81 -8.16
N ARG A 31 1.26 3.96 -8.44
CA ARG A 31 0.91 4.82 -9.58
C ARG A 31 2.13 4.98 -10.48
N ASN A 32 1.99 4.62 -11.75
CA ASN A 32 3.01 4.95 -12.75
C ASN A 32 2.85 6.42 -13.18
N GLN A 33 3.91 7.21 -13.07
CA GLN A 33 3.98 8.55 -13.67
C GLN A 33 4.90 8.49 -14.90
N LYS A 34 4.28 8.25 -16.06
CA LYS A 34 4.95 8.07 -17.36
C LYS A 34 6.02 9.13 -17.67
N THR A 35 5.85 10.36 -17.18
CA THR A 35 6.75 11.48 -17.44
C THR A 35 8.15 11.32 -16.84
N PHE A 36 8.31 10.54 -15.77
CA PHE A 36 9.59 10.48 -15.04
C PHE A 36 10.18 9.06 -14.94
N GLY A 37 9.55 8.05 -15.53
CA GLY A 37 9.99 6.65 -15.38
C GLY A 37 9.93 6.12 -13.95
N HIS A 38 9.33 6.89 -13.03
CA HIS A 38 9.20 6.53 -11.63
C HIS A 38 7.79 6.02 -11.32
N PHE A 39 7.74 5.09 -10.38
CA PHE A 39 6.52 4.63 -9.77
C PHE A 39 6.38 5.26 -8.40
N TYR A 40 5.17 5.61 -8.04
CA TYR A 40 4.87 6.15 -6.72
C TYR A 40 4.14 5.11 -5.90
N LEU A 41 4.62 4.86 -4.69
CA LEU A 41 3.87 4.15 -3.68
C LEU A 41 3.01 5.16 -2.93
N GLU A 42 1.70 4.94 -2.96
CA GLU A 42 0.73 5.82 -2.34
C GLU A 42 -0.12 5.01 -1.36
N PHE A 43 -0.37 5.57 -0.18
CA PHE A 43 -1.46 5.09 0.62
C PHE A 43 -2.35 6.18 1.17
N PHE A 44 -3.62 5.82 1.12
CA PHE A 44 -4.74 6.68 1.39
C PHE A 44 -5.48 6.13 2.57
N MET A 45 -5.90 7.04 3.43
CA MET A 45 -6.95 6.76 4.37
C MET A 45 -8.22 7.44 3.90
N PHE A 46 -9.33 6.76 4.15
CA PHE A 46 -10.66 7.28 4.02
C PHE A 46 -11.23 7.32 5.43
N PRO A 47 -11.07 8.43 6.19
CA PRO A 47 -11.70 8.54 7.49
C PRO A 47 -13.22 8.52 7.31
N PRO A 48 -13.98 7.81 8.17
CA PRO A 48 -15.43 7.75 8.07
C PRO A 48 -16.03 9.16 8.21
N GLY A 49 -17.04 9.46 7.39
CA GLY A 49 -17.78 10.71 7.43
C GLY A 49 -17.09 11.94 6.81
N ARG A 50 -15.81 11.86 6.40
CA ARG A 50 -15.11 13.01 5.79
C ARG A 50 -15.42 13.22 4.30
N GLY A 51 -16.08 12.28 3.64
CA GLY A 51 -16.50 12.40 2.23
C GLY A 51 -15.36 12.40 1.20
N LYS A 52 -14.10 12.62 1.57
CA LYS A 52 -12.93 12.65 0.69
C LYS A 52 -11.80 11.77 1.23
N ALA A 53 -11.03 11.18 0.31
CA ALA A 53 -9.79 10.48 0.64
C ALA A 53 -8.73 11.50 1.10
N GLY A 54 -8.10 11.26 2.24
CA GLY A 54 -6.85 11.93 2.58
C GLY A 54 -5.71 11.14 1.97
N THR A 55 -4.98 11.71 1.00
CA THR A 55 -3.67 11.17 0.64
C THR A 55 -2.79 11.32 1.88
N MET A 56 -2.45 10.20 2.51
CA MET A 56 -1.58 10.24 3.67
C MET A 56 -0.12 10.30 3.26
N PHE A 57 0.23 9.65 2.14
CA PHE A 57 1.58 9.67 1.63
C PHE A 57 1.66 9.38 0.14
N ASN A 58 2.71 9.93 -0.46
CA ASN A 58 3.10 9.72 -1.84
C ASN A 58 4.64 9.73 -1.88
N VAL A 59 5.26 8.57 -2.10
CA VAL A 59 6.71 8.46 -2.17
C VAL A 59 7.12 7.87 -3.51
N SER A 60 8.10 8.50 -4.16
CA SER A 60 8.71 7.95 -5.36
C SER A 60 9.53 6.73 -4.96
N ILE A 61 9.30 5.59 -5.60
CA ILE A 61 10.05 4.36 -5.35
C ILE A 61 10.64 3.82 -6.65
N PRO A 62 11.87 3.29 -6.61
CA PRO A 62 12.40 2.52 -7.72
C PRO A 62 11.64 1.19 -7.76
N ILE A 63 10.68 1.05 -8.68
CA ILE A 63 10.14 -0.27 -8.98
C ILE A 63 10.97 -0.87 -10.09
N ILE A 64 11.63 -1.97 -9.77
CA ILE A 64 12.36 -2.78 -10.73
C ILE A 64 11.38 -3.84 -11.22
N SER A 65 11.00 -3.72 -12.49
CA SER A 65 10.09 -4.67 -13.13
C SER A 65 10.66 -6.08 -13.05
N GLN A 66 9.80 -7.07 -12.79
CA GLN A 66 10.15 -8.50 -12.72
C GLN A 66 11.07 -8.90 -11.55
N GLU A 67 11.28 -8.03 -10.57
CA GLU A 67 12.02 -8.36 -9.35
C GLU A 67 11.13 -8.38 -8.10
N TRP A 68 11.51 -9.22 -7.14
CA TRP A 68 10.86 -9.25 -5.84
C TRP A 68 11.25 -8.01 -5.03
N MET A 69 10.23 -7.29 -4.54
CA MET A 69 10.43 -6.20 -3.60
C MET A 69 9.71 -6.47 -2.29
N LYS A 70 10.30 -6.02 -1.18
CA LYS A 70 9.66 -6.01 0.13
C LYS A 70 9.16 -4.60 0.43
N ILE A 71 7.85 -4.45 0.59
CA ILE A 71 7.22 -3.17 0.97
C ILE A 71 6.74 -3.29 2.40
N THR A 72 7.15 -2.35 3.26
CA THR A 72 6.64 -2.23 4.63
C THR A 72 6.06 -0.83 4.82
N VAL A 73 4.82 -0.75 5.30
CA VAL A 73 4.19 0.50 5.74
C VAL A 73 3.92 0.36 7.23
N THR A 74 4.36 1.33 8.02
CA THR A 74 4.21 1.32 9.48
C THR A 74 3.68 2.67 9.98
N MET A 75 2.84 2.64 11.00
CA MET A 75 2.14 3.82 11.54
C MET A 75 2.01 3.71 13.06
N ASP A 76 2.34 4.77 13.80
CA ASP A 76 2.39 4.75 15.28
C ASP A 76 1.68 5.95 15.97
N ARG A 77 0.80 6.68 15.27
CA ARG A 77 0.17 7.94 15.73
C ARG A 77 1.13 9.11 15.99
N LYS A 78 2.42 8.97 15.67
CA LYS A 78 3.36 10.09 15.53
C LYS A 78 3.75 10.25 14.08
N GLU A 79 4.08 9.13 13.44
CA GLU A 79 4.62 9.07 12.10
C GLU A 79 4.12 7.85 11.33
N CYS A 80 4.08 8.01 10.02
CA CYS A 80 3.94 6.94 9.05
C CYS A 80 5.27 6.82 8.31
N ARG A 81 5.81 5.61 8.21
CA ARG A 81 7.05 5.33 7.47
C ARG A 81 6.83 4.25 6.42
N ILE A 82 7.60 4.36 5.34
CA ILE A 82 7.59 3.41 4.24
C ILE A 82 9.00 2.89 4.04
N TYR A 83 9.11 1.58 3.91
CA TYR A 83 10.35 0.91 3.58
C TYR A 83 10.19 0.11 2.31
N VAL A 84 11.19 0.19 1.43
CA VAL A 84 11.35 -0.67 0.26
C VAL A 84 12.68 -1.39 0.41
N ASN A 85 12.64 -2.72 0.38
CA ASN A 85 13.80 -3.58 0.61
C ASN A 85 14.57 -3.18 1.88
N ASP A 86 13.81 -2.97 2.97
CA ASP A 86 14.28 -2.60 4.30
C ASP A 86 14.93 -1.20 4.44
N THR A 87 14.98 -0.44 3.34
CA THR A 87 15.44 0.96 3.32
C THR A 87 14.27 1.92 3.42
N GLU A 88 14.34 2.88 4.37
CA GLU A 88 13.33 3.92 4.54
C GLU A 88 13.28 4.82 3.28
N GLN A 89 12.11 4.93 2.66
CA GLN A 89 11.88 5.77 1.49
C GLN A 89 11.25 7.11 1.87
N GLY A 90 10.53 7.16 2.99
CA GLY A 90 9.85 8.37 3.43
C GLY A 90 9.21 8.24 4.80
N LYS A 91 9.04 9.40 5.43
CA LYS A 91 8.45 9.58 6.76
C LYS A 91 7.53 10.80 6.76
N PHE A 92 6.33 10.64 7.31
CA PHE A 92 5.31 11.69 7.37
C PHE A 92 4.68 11.76 8.76
N PRO A 93 4.39 12.96 9.29
CA PRO A 93 3.59 13.08 10.51
C PRO A 93 2.23 12.41 10.34
N CYS A 94 1.82 11.62 11.33
CA CYS A 94 0.59 10.84 11.28
C CYS A 94 -0.07 10.89 12.65
N ARG A 95 -1.24 11.52 12.76
CA ARG A 95 -2.01 11.58 14.02
C ARG A 95 -3.16 10.58 14.08
N GLU A 96 -3.51 10.01 12.94
CA GLU A 96 -4.66 9.13 12.76
C GLU A 96 -4.18 7.77 12.26
N LEU A 97 -4.71 6.69 12.82
CA LEU A 97 -4.47 5.34 12.31
C LEU A 97 -5.56 4.95 11.30
N PRO A 98 -5.28 3.96 10.43
CA PRO A 98 -6.27 3.49 9.48
C PRO A 98 -7.53 3.02 10.21
N PRO A 99 -8.73 3.48 9.80
CA PRO A 99 -9.96 3.10 10.48
C PRO A 99 -10.21 1.60 10.32
N PHE A 100 -10.88 1.02 11.33
CA PHE A 100 -11.45 -0.30 11.17
C PHE A 100 -12.53 -0.25 10.08
N CYS A 101 -12.55 -1.27 9.23
CA CYS A 101 -13.51 -1.40 8.14
C CYS A 101 -13.92 -2.88 8.06
N SER A 102 -15.23 -3.15 8.00
CA SER A 102 -15.79 -4.51 7.92
C SER A 102 -15.57 -5.15 6.55
N GLU A 103 -15.23 -4.36 5.53
CA GLU A 103 -14.92 -4.87 4.20
C GLU A 103 -13.76 -5.88 4.22
N PRO A 104 -13.82 -6.93 3.39
CA PRO A 104 -12.70 -7.85 3.22
C PRO A 104 -11.49 -7.10 2.66
N ILE A 105 -10.32 -7.61 3.02
CA ILE A 105 -9.07 -7.18 2.39
C ILE A 105 -9.07 -7.69 0.96
N ARG A 106 -8.81 -6.79 0.02
CA ARG A 106 -8.67 -7.08 -1.41
C ARG A 106 -7.20 -6.88 -1.80
N ILE A 107 -6.63 -7.84 -2.52
CA ILE A 107 -5.22 -7.85 -2.93
C ILE A 107 -5.17 -7.82 -4.45
N GLY A 108 -4.34 -6.94 -5.02
CA GLY A 108 -4.11 -6.90 -6.46
C GLY A 108 -5.32 -6.53 -7.31
N ILE A 109 -6.42 -6.02 -6.75
CA ILE A 109 -7.63 -5.67 -7.49
C ILE A 109 -8.19 -4.32 -7.04
N TYR A 110 -8.83 -3.62 -7.97
CA TYR A 110 -9.49 -2.35 -7.67
C TYR A 110 -10.73 -2.53 -6.77
N SER A 111 -10.75 -1.81 -5.67
CA SER A 111 -11.76 -1.80 -4.60
C SER A 111 -13.20 -1.50 -5.04
N ARG A 112 -13.39 -0.73 -6.12
CA ARG A 112 -14.72 -0.45 -6.68
C ARG A 112 -14.88 -1.09 -8.07
N GLY A 113 -15.44 -2.29 -8.10
CA GLY A 113 -15.88 -2.95 -9.33
C GLY A 113 -14.99 -4.09 -9.81
N GLY A 114 -13.82 -4.34 -9.22
CA GLY A 114 -13.03 -5.56 -9.47
C GLY A 114 -12.48 -5.74 -10.90
N ARG A 115 -12.78 -4.83 -11.83
CA ARG A 115 -12.46 -4.99 -13.27
C ARG A 115 -11.00 -4.72 -13.63
N PHE A 116 -10.21 -4.16 -12.71
CA PHE A 116 -8.81 -3.84 -12.93
C PHE A 116 -7.95 -4.57 -11.90
N GLY A 117 -7.22 -5.58 -12.38
CA GLY A 117 -6.21 -6.29 -11.62
C GLY A 117 -4.84 -5.64 -11.76
N PHE A 118 -3.99 -5.77 -10.74
CA PHE A 118 -2.58 -5.49 -10.80
C PHE A 118 -1.86 -6.80 -11.15
N PRO A 119 -1.26 -6.92 -12.34
CA PRO A 119 -0.55 -8.15 -12.76
C PRO A 119 0.77 -8.27 -12.00
N ALA A 120 0.69 -8.73 -10.75
CA ALA A 120 1.82 -8.91 -9.86
C ALA A 120 1.66 -10.18 -9.03
N GLN A 121 2.78 -10.69 -8.54
CA GLN A 121 2.81 -11.79 -7.57
C GLN A 121 2.98 -11.24 -6.16
N PHE A 122 2.27 -11.81 -5.20
CA PHE A 122 2.33 -11.41 -3.80
C PHE A 122 2.75 -12.61 -2.95
N ARG A 123 3.62 -12.38 -1.97
CA ARG A 123 4.02 -13.38 -0.97
C ARG A 123 4.20 -12.73 0.39
N ASN A 124 4.00 -13.50 1.46
CA ASN A 124 4.25 -13.09 2.84
C ASN A 124 3.54 -11.78 3.25
N LEU A 125 2.25 -11.64 2.89
CA LEU A 125 1.44 -10.51 3.35
C LEU A 125 1.19 -10.64 4.86
N VAL A 126 1.55 -9.60 5.60
CA VAL A 126 1.38 -9.53 7.05
C VAL A 126 0.79 -8.18 7.42
N ILE A 127 -0.18 -8.18 8.32
CA ILE A 127 -0.73 -6.98 8.96
C ILE A 127 -0.54 -7.14 10.46
N GLU A 128 0.30 -6.28 11.06
CA GLU A 128 0.53 -6.27 12.51
C GLU A 128 -0.32 -5.19 13.20
N ARG A 129 -0.66 -5.41 14.47
CA ARG A 129 -1.38 -4.43 15.32
C ARG A 129 -0.47 -3.37 15.94
N ARG A 130 0.83 -3.40 15.63
CA ARG A 130 1.84 -2.48 16.17
C ARG A 130 2.70 -1.95 15.03
N ALA A 131 3.28 -0.78 15.23
CA ALA A 131 4.31 -0.28 14.35
C ALA A 131 5.54 -1.18 14.41
N VAL A 132 6.04 -1.60 13.25
CA VAL A 132 7.27 -2.36 13.11
C VAL A 132 8.26 -1.61 12.23
N THR A 133 9.53 -1.74 12.57
CA THR A 133 10.63 -1.43 11.65
C THR A 133 11.14 -2.72 11.01
N PRO A 134 11.71 -2.68 9.80
CA PRO A 134 12.26 -3.87 9.15
C PRO A 134 13.26 -4.65 10.01
N ALA A 135 14.12 -3.94 10.74
CA ALA A 135 15.09 -4.52 11.68
C ALA A 135 14.42 -5.32 12.81
N SER A 136 13.18 -4.97 13.18
CA SER A 136 12.40 -5.67 14.22
C SER A 136 11.60 -6.86 13.68
N ALA A 137 11.45 -6.97 12.36
CA ALA A 137 10.64 -7.98 11.69
C ALA A 137 11.45 -9.22 11.26
N SER A 138 12.75 -9.07 11.03
CA SER A 138 13.67 -10.15 10.62
C SER A 138 13.88 -11.23 11.69
N GLY A 139 13.50 -10.98 12.95
CA GLY A 139 13.62 -11.93 14.05
C GLY A 139 12.43 -12.88 14.25
N LYS A 140 11.29 -12.68 13.56
CA LYS A 140 10.12 -13.55 13.74
C LYS A 140 10.13 -14.69 12.72
N LYS A 141 10.47 -15.89 13.16
CA LYS A 141 10.18 -17.14 12.43
C LYS A 141 8.66 -17.26 12.32
N TYR A 142 8.12 -17.19 11.10
CA TYR A 142 6.71 -17.45 10.84
C TYR A 142 6.41 -18.90 11.22
N GLN A 143 5.60 -19.12 12.26
CA GLN A 143 4.97 -20.41 12.46
C GLN A 143 3.88 -20.55 11.40
N THR A 144 4.12 -21.44 10.43
CA THR A 144 3.09 -21.90 9.51
C THR A 144 2.05 -22.66 10.33
N LEU A 145 0.86 -22.08 10.51
CA LEU A 145 -0.30 -22.84 10.95
C LEU A 145 -0.65 -23.80 9.80
N ARG A 146 -0.49 -25.10 10.06
CA ARG A 146 -0.99 -26.20 9.22
C ARG A 146 -2.43 -26.49 9.58
#